data_AF-A0A7D9I051-F1
#
_entry.id   AF-A0A7D9I051-F1
#
_cell.length_a   1.000
_cell.length_b   1.000
_cell.length_c   1.000
_cell.angle_alpha   90.00
_cell.angle_beta   90.00
_cell.angle_gamma   90.00
#
_symmetry.space_group_name_H-M   'P 1'
#
loop_
_entity.id
_entity.type
_entity.pdbx_description
1 polymer ?
#
loop_
_entity_poly.entity_id
_entity_poly.type
_entity_poly.pdbx_seq_one_letter_code
_entity_poly.pdbx_strand_id
1 'polypeptide(L)'
;MDAIEEEDFDTDSRLSSARLRRSFPRHKSENEGMFEIKQNVTRTLKDARRKLNDLRSEVDRKDDIIRQATSEDTDRSLTKDLHKSTRYSPSRSLNNSLRDYSNNSKDDEELLHDEVRVLDGLNDRLMEKLARTESRLEAARMHNDEVSLETEAKIAAKGAALVDKIYTAQKERDAAVLSRLRLANGERDEVLARMKRLEQEQQGFDSGVETVYDDEDHELSMKQLFKTLVASETGASIDKHGDLMVAKYKKHGKSKQIMAAEEIQALIDERDDAIRKVRALEKEVESLQREKELIKHQYKFAEKTRIKSGQAQLMAAQQDKDQSQQRITELEDEIQNYRVYYSLHRSLSQEQTLRDQFNATMDTFESKLNERENELALAENNTKELVARLQTLSREKEVLSSQLTESLSGQRKEKERADKLERLVSVLRKRITNSGNQTL
;
A
#
# COMPACT_ATOMS: atom_id res chain seq x y z
N MET A 1 -85.51 -63.11 16.04
CA MET A 1 -86.31 -63.43 14.85
C MET A 1 -86.29 -62.20 13.97
N ASP A 2 -85.62 -62.09 12.84
CA ASP A 2 -84.64 -62.86 12.06
C ASP A 2 -83.98 -61.76 11.19
N ALA A 3 -82.64 -61.68 11.10
CA ALA A 3 -81.84 -62.10 9.94
C ALA A 3 -82.38 -61.51 8.60
N ILE A 4 -81.64 -60.76 7.76
CA ILE A 4 -80.41 -61.05 6.98
C ILE A 4 -80.07 -59.69 6.27
N GLU A 5 -78.85 -59.13 6.35
CA GLU A 5 -77.81 -59.01 5.27
C GLU A 5 -78.35 -58.73 3.85
N GLU A 6 -77.75 -58.01 2.92
CA GLU A 6 -76.55 -57.19 2.70
C GLU A 6 -76.82 -56.53 1.32
N GLU A 7 -76.27 -55.34 1.06
CA GLU A 7 -75.52 -54.99 -0.16
C GLU A 7 -75.54 -53.48 -0.46
N ASP A 8 -74.33 -53.00 -0.70
CA ASP A 8 -73.88 -51.66 -1.04
C ASP A 8 -74.51 -51.11 -2.32
N PHE A 9 -74.67 -49.78 -2.38
CA PHE A 9 -74.20 -48.98 -3.53
C PHE A 9 -74.19 -47.49 -3.14
N ASP A 10 -73.00 -46.92 -3.06
CA ASP A 10 -72.78 -45.47 -3.10
C ASP A 10 -73.23 -44.90 -4.45
N THR A 11 -74.02 -43.83 -4.45
CA THR A 11 -73.61 -42.50 -4.95
C THR A 11 -74.80 -41.54 -5.15
N ASP A 12 -74.53 -40.29 -4.80
CA ASP A 12 -75.08 -39.04 -5.34
C ASP A 12 -76.53 -38.62 -5.03
N SER A 13 -76.63 -37.98 -3.86
CA SER A 13 -77.55 -36.87 -3.66
C SER A 13 -76.87 -35.53 -4.00
N ARG A 14 -77.48 -34.75 -4.91
CA ARG A 14 -77.96 -33.37 -4.66
C ARG A 14 -78.05 -32.53 -5.93
N LEU A 15 -79.30 -32.18 -6.24
CA LEU A 15 -79.71 -30.96 -6.93
C LEU A 15 -78.99 -29.72 -6.36
N SER A 16 -78.51 -28.82 -7.21
CA SER A 16 -78.89 -27.39 -7.21
C SER A 16 -77.88 -26.50 -7.94
N SER A 17 -78.41 -25.67 -8.85
CA SER A 17 -77.92 -24.34 -9.22
C SER A 17 -76.65 -24.21 -10.07
N ALA A 18 -76.84 -24.32 -11.39
CA ALA A 18 -75.96 -23.70 -12.38
C ALA A 18 -76.09 -22.17 -12.31
N ARG A 19 -75.12 -21.50 -11.67
CA ARG A 19 -74.85 -20.06 -11.86
C ARG A 19 -73.53 -19.90 -12.62
N LEU A 20 -73.61 -19.24 -13.77
CA LEU A 20 -72.47 -18.72 -14.53
C LEU A 20 -71.48 -18.00 -13.59
N ARG A 21 -70.31 -18.60 -13.35
CA ARG A 21 -69.17 -17.89 -12.75
C ARG A 21 -68.46 -17.11 -13.84
N ARG A 22 -68.70 -15.80 -13.87
CA ARG A 22 -67.73 -14.82 -14.39
C ARG A 22 -66.41 -15.04 -13.66
N SER A 23 -65.35 -15.33 -14.41
CA SER A 23 -63.98 -15.34 -13.93
C SER A 23 -63.56 -13.92 -13.57
N PHE A 24 -63.64 -13.57 -12.29
CA PHE A 24 -62.92 -12.42 -11.75
C PHE A 24 -61.42 -12.73 -11.74
N PRO A 25 -60.55 -11.78 -12.12
CA PRO A 25 -59.12 -11.94 -11.89
C PRO A 25 -58.90 -12.02 -10.38
N ARG A 26 -58.37 -13.15 -9.89
CA ARG A 26 -57.88 -13.26 -8.52
C ARG A 26 -56.83 -12.16 -8.34
N HIS A 27 -57.17 -11.12 -7.59
CA HIS A 27 -56.17 -10.24 -7.01
C HIS A 27 -55.15 -11.11 -6.29
N LYS A 28 -53.90 -11.12 -6.77
CA LYS A 28 -52.77 -11.64 -6.01
C LYS A 28 -52.80 -10.91 -4.68
N SER A 29 -53.09 -11.65 -3.61
CA SER A 29 -53.18 -11.10 -2.27
C SER A 29 -51.85 -10.43 -1.95
N GLU A 30 -51.86 -9.25 -1.32
CA GLU A 30 -50.66 -8.52 -0.89
C GLU A 30 -49.71 -9.38 -0.04
N ASN A 31 -50.22 -10.49 0.52
CA ASN A 31 -49.45 -11.51 1.22
C ASN A 31 -48.46 -12.29 0.34
N GLU A 32 -48.73 -12.51 -0.95
CA GLU A 32 -47.78 -13.20 -1.86
C GLU A 32 -46.59 -12.29 -2.21
N GLY A 33 -46.84 -11.01 -2.51
CA GLY A 33 -45.76 -10.04 -2.76
C GLY A 33 -44.90 -9.80 -1.51
N MET A 34 -45.52 -9.78 -0.32
CA MET A 34 -44.78 -9.67 0.94
C MET A 34 -43.97 -10.94 1.25
N PHE A 35 -44.42 -12.11 0.81
CA PHE A 35 -43.67 -13.36 0.93
C PHE A 35 -42.47 -13.40 -0.01
N GLU A 36 -42.63 -12.98 -1.26
CA GLU A 36 -41.53 -12.87 -2.24
C GLU A 36 -40.47 -11.84 -1.79
N ILE A 37 -40.89 -10.69 -1.27
CA ILE A 37 -39.97 -9.67 -0.72
C ILE A 37 -39.20 -10.24 0.47
N LYS A 38 -39.88 -10.90 1.42
CA LYS A 38 -39.22 -11.56 2.55
C LYS A 38 -38.23 -12.62 2.08
N GLN A 39 -38.58 -13.42 1.07
CA GLN A 39 -37.71 -14.47 0.53
C GLN A 39 -36.47 -13.87 -0.16
N ASN A 40 -36.63 -12.79 -0.93
CA ASN A 40 -35.53 -12.08 -1.59
C ASN A 40 -34.60 -11.41 -0.58
N VAL A 41 -35.14 -10.76 0.46
CA VAL A 41 -34.35 -10.18 1.55
C VAL A 41 -33.58 -11.27 2.31
N THR A 42 -34.21 -12.43 2.54
CA THR A 42 -33.56 -13.56 3.22
C THR A 42 -32.42 -14.14 2.39
N ARG A 43 -32.59 -14.26 1.06
CA ARG A 43 -31.54 -14.72 0.13
C ARG A 43 -30.37 -13.74 0.08
N THR A 44 -30.65 -12.46 -0.10
CA THR A 44 -29.60 -11.41 -0.13
C THR A 44 -28.84 -11.30 1.19
N LEU A 45 -29.52 -11.42 2.34
CA LEU A 45 -28.85 -11.50 3.64
C LEU A 45 -28.00 -12.77 3.80
N LYS A 46 -28.44 -13.90 3.26
CA LYS A 46 -27.63 -15.15 3.24
C LYS A 46 -26.37 -14.98 2.41
N ASP A 47 -26.47 -14.36 1.23
CA ASP A 47 -25.33 -14.13 0.35
C ASP A 47 -24.35 -13.11 0.95
N ALA A 48 -24.87 -12.06 1.61
CA ALA A 48 -24.04 -11.10 2.35
C ALA A 48 -23.30 -11.78 3.52
N ARG A 49 -23.96 -12.70 4.24
CA ARG A 49 -23.32 -13.48 5.31
C ARG A 49 -22.25 -14.43 4.79
N ARG A 50 -22.47 -15.07 3.64
CA ARG A 50 -21.45 -15.91 2.99
C ARG A 50 -20.23 -15.09 2.61
N LYS A 51 -20.41 -13.96 1.91
CA LYS A 51 -19.31 -13.04 1.57
C LYS A 51 -18.55 -12.53 2.79
N LEU A 52 -19.25 -12.22 3.88
CA LEU A 52 -18.61 -11.81 5.14
C LEU A 52 -17.76 -12.93 5.75
N ASN A 53 -18.24 -14.18 5.71
CA ASN A 53 -17.47 -15.32 6.19
C ASN A 53 -16.24 -15.58 5.31
N ASP A 54 -16.38 -15.48 3.98
CA ASP A 54 -15.27 -15.66 3.04
C ASP A 54 -14.18 -14.58 3.28
N LEU A 55 -14.58 -13.32 3.43
CA LEU A 55 -13.67 -12.22 3.76
C LEU A 55 -12.98 -12.43 5.12
N ARG A 56 -13.71 -12.97 6.11
CA ARG A 56 -13.13 -13.26 7.43
C ARG A 56 -12.09 -14.36 7.36
N SER A 57 -12.38 -15.44 6.64
CA SER A 57 -11.39 -16.51 6.40
C SER A 57 -10.18 -16.04 5.61
N GLU A 58 -10.35 -15.08 4.70
CA GLU A 58 -9.25 -14.46 3.95
C GLU A 58 -8.35 -13.60 4.85
N VAL A 59 -8.95 -12.85 5.77
CA VAL A 59 -8.22 -12.08 6.79
C VAL A 59 -7.48 -13.00 7.74
N ASP A 60 -8.12 -14.05 8.25
CA ASP A 60 -7.49 -15.03 9.15
C ASP A 60 -6.28 -15.70 8.46
N ARG A 61 -6.40 -16.07 7.18
CA ARG A 61 -5.25 -16.60 6.40
C ARG A 61 -4.11 -15.59 6.25
N LYS A 62 -4.42 -14.32 6.01
CA LYS A 62 -3.39 -13.27 5.88
C LYS A 62 -2.71 -13.01 7.22
N ASP A 63 -3.45 -13.01 8.31
CA ASP A 63 -2.90 -12.86 9.65
C ASP A 63 -2.00 -14.06 10.03
N ASP A 64 -2.36 -15.28 9.64
CA ASP A 64 -1.50 -16.46 9.82
C ASP A 64 -0.22 -16.38 9.00
N ILE A 65 -0.27 -15.90 7.75
CA ILE A 65 0.92 -15.66 6.91
C ILE A 65 1.83 -14.60 7.55
N ILE A 66 1.25 -13.50 8.06
CA ILE A 66 2.01 -12.45 8.74
C ILE A 66 2.67 -13.02 10.02
N ARG A 67 1.95 -13.81 10.81
CA ARG A 67 2.49 -14.45 12.03
C ARG A 67 3.61 -15.46 11.73
N GLN A 68 3.48 -16.23 10.65
CA GLN A 68 4.56 -17.11 10.18
C GLN A 68 5.79 -16.29 9.76
N ALA A 69 5.60 -15.23 8.98
CA ALA A 69 6.69 -14.34 8.55
C ALA A 69 7.40 -13.65 9.72
N THR A 70 6.68 -13.29 10.79
CA THR A 70 7.27 -12.65 11.98
C THR A 70 7.90 -13.64 12.96
N SER A 71 7.45 -14.91 13.04
CA SER A 71 8.00 -15.86 14.01
C SER A 71 9.14 -16.75 13.48
N GLU A 72 9.22 -16.95 12.17
CA GLU A 72 10.20 -17.89 11.59
C GLU A 72 11.55 -17.24 11.23
N ASP A 73 11.57 -15.95 10.84
CA ASP A 73 12.78 -15.29 10.32
C ASP A 73 13.52 -14.39 11.34
N THR A 74 12.83 -13.74 12.29
CA THR A 74 13.47 -12.78 13.20
C THR A 74 13.99 -13.43 14.48
N ASP A 75 13.17 -14.24 15.17
CA ASP A 75 13.48 -14.64 16.55
C ASP A 75 14.38 -15.88 16.64
N ARG A 76 14.24 -16.83 15.71
CA ARG A 76 15.06 -18.07 15.68
C ARG A 76 16.47 -17.84 15.16
N SER A 77 16.69 -16.83 14.31
CA SER A 77 18.03 -16.47 13.80
C SER A 77 18.81 -15.63 14.81
N LEU A 78 18.17 -14.62 15.43
CA LEU A 78 18.82 -13.77 16.43
C LEU A 78 19.26 -14.57 17.67
N THR A 79 18.44 -15.50 18.17
CA THR A 79 18.78 -16.33 19.33
C THR A 79 19.88 -17.37 19.04
N LYS A 80 19.93 -17.95 17.83
CA LYS A 80 21.00 -18.87 17.40
C LYS A 80 22.33 -18.15 17.15
N ASP A 81 22.28 -16.93 16.59
CA ASP A 81 23.48 -16.14 16.32
C ASP A 81 24.06 -15.56 17.63
N LEU A 82 23.23 -15.12 18.59
CA LEU A 82 23.69 -14.74 19.94
C LEU A 82 24.30 -15.91 20.73
N HIS A 83 23.71 -17.11 20.67
CA HIS A 83 24.27 -18.29 21.35
C HIS A 83 25.58 -18.80 20.72
N LYS A 84 25.84 -18.53 19.43
CA LYS A 84 27.12 -18.85 18.78
C LYS A 84 28.18 -17.79 19.06
N SER A 85 27.82 -16.51 19.10
CA SER A 85 28.76 -15.43 19.48
C SER A 85 29.24 -15.55 20.93
N THR A 86 28.37 -15.95 21.88
CA THR A 86 28.76 -16.15 23.29
C THR A 86 29.66 -17.38 23.51
N ARG A 87 29.70 -18.34 22.57
CA ARG A 87 30.61 -19.51 22.64
C ARG A 87 32.00 -19.24 22.04
N TYR A 88 32.14 -18.19 21.23
CA TYR A 88 33.39 -17.82 20.54
C TYR A 88 33.85 -16.40 20.90
N SER A 89 33.61 -15.95 22.15
CA SER A 89 34.30 -14.78 22.70
C SER A 89 35.62 -15.22 23.35
N PRO A 90 36.80 -14.81 22.83
CA PRO A 90 38.12 -15.16 23.41
C PRO A 90 38.40 -14.48 24.76
N SER A 91 37.53 -13.57 25.22
CA SER A 91 37.74 -12.78 26.43
C SER A 91 37.84 -13.61 27.72
N ARG A 92 37.49 -14.90 27.71
CA ARG A 92 37.71 -15.82 28.85
C ARG A 92 39.04 -16.58 28.80
N SER A 93 39.81 -16.52 27.72
CA SER A 93 41.04 -17.31 27.53
C SER A 93 42.34 -16.50 27.51
N LEU A 94 42.30 -15.20 27.82
CA LEU A 94 43.51 -14.36 27.85
C LEU A 94 44.17 -14.25 29.24
N ASN A 95 43.57 -14.83 30.29
CA ASN A 95 44.12 -14.75 31.66
C ASN A 95 45.01 -15.91 32.09
N ASN A 96 45.34 -16.86 31.20
CA ASN A 96 46.10 -18.05 31.61
C ASN A 96 47.31 -18.41 30.75
N SER A 97 47.76 -17.54 29.84
CA SER A 97 48.90 -17.84 28.97
C SER A 97 49.93 -16.71 28.93
N LEU A 98 50.45 -16.34 30.12
CA LEU A 98 51.62 -15.46 30.24
C LEU A 98 52.75 -16.18 30.96
N ARG A 99 53.06 -17.41 30.54
CA ARG A 99 54.18 -18.18 31.07
C ARG A 99 54.62 -19.27 30.09
N ASP A 100 55.22 -18.86 28.98
CA ASP A 100 56.28 -19.61 28.26
C ASP A 100 56.58 -18.91 26.93
N TYR A 101 57.51 -17.95 26.96
CA TYR A 101 58.09 -17.39 25.74
C TYR A 101 59.47 -17.99 25.51
N SER A 102 59.56 -18.93 24.57
CA SER A 102 60.80 -19.12 23.80
C SER A 102 60.68 -19.90 22.48
N ASN A 103 59.50 -20.36 22.02
CA ASN A 103 59.42 -21.09 20.73
C ASN A 103 58.11 -20.96 19.90
N ASN A 104 57.16 -20.09 20.26
CA ASN A 104 55.80 -20.14 19.70
C ASN A 104 55.45 -19.12 18.60
N SER A 105 56.42 -18.49 17.92
CA SER A 105 56.08 -17.50 16.87
C SER A 105 55.31 -18.10 15.70
N LYS A 106 55.45 -19.41 15.43
CA LYS A 106 54.68 -20.11 14.38
C LYS A 106 53.24 -20.41 14.80
N ASP A 107 53.03 -20.73 16.08
CA ASP A 107 51.69 -21.04 16.60
C ASP A 107 50.84 -19.77 16.70
N ASP A 108 51.46 -18.63 17.03
CA ASP A 108 50.80 -17.32 17.02
C ASP A 108 50.46 -16.85 15.59
N GLU A 109 51.34 -17.09 14.61
CA GLU A 109 51.05 -16.84 13.19
C GLU A 109 49.89 -17.71 12.67
N GLU A 110 49.84 -18.98 13.05
CA GLU A 110 48.77 -19.90 12.64
C GLU A 110 47.42 -19.51 13.27
N LEU A 111 47.40 -19.06 14.53
CA LEU A 111 46.20 -18.56 15.20
C LEU A 111 45.64 -17.30 14.54
N LEU A 112 46.52 -16.38 14.14
CA LEU A 112 46.16 -15.16 13.41
C LEU A 112 45.58 -15.49 12.02
N HIS A 113 46.15 -16.47 11.31
CA HIS A 113 45.61 -16.92 10.04
C HIS A 113 44.22 -17.55 10.18
N ASP A 114 43.99 -18.34 11.23
CA ASP A 114 42.67 -18.91 11.51
C ASP A 114 41.65 -17.83 11.90
N GLU A 115 42.05 -16.81 12.66
CA GLU A 115 41.19 -15.67 12.99
C GLU A 115 40.82 -14.88 11.74
N VAL A 116 41.79 -14.57 10.86
CA VAL A 116 41.55 -13.91 9.57
C VAL A 116 40.57 -14.73 8.73
N ARG A 117 40.73 -16.06 8.70
CA ARG A 117 39.84 -16.95 7.95
C ARG A 117 38.40 -16.96 8.48
N VAL A 118 38.24 -16.88 9.81
CA VAL A 118 36.91 -16.76 10.44
C VAL A 118 36.28 -15.41 10.15
N LEU A 119 37.08 -14.34 10.19
CA LEU A 119 36.64 -12.98 9.87
C LEU A 119 36.21 -12.87 8.39
N ASP A 120 36.98 -13.45 7.46
CA ASP A 120 36.62 -13.52 6.04
C ASP A 120 35.30 -14.26 5.84
N GLY A 121 35.14 -15.44 6.47
CA GLY A 121 33.89 -16.20 6.39
C GLY A 121 32.68 -15.50 7.02
N LEU A 122 32.90 -14.65 8.03
CA LEU A 122 31.85 -13.80 8.61
C LEU A 122 31.52 -12.63 7.69
N ASN A 123 32.53 -12.01 7.09
CA ASN A 123 32.36 -10.92 6.14
C ASN A 123 31.59 -11.38 4.89
N ASP A 124 31.91 -12.56 4.34
CA ASP A 124 31.17 -13.17 3.22
C ASP A 124 29.69 -13.39 3.56
N ARG A 125 29.40 -13.87 4.78
CA ARG A 125 28.01 -14.04 5.26
C ARG A 125 27.29 -12.72 5.45
N LEU A 126 27.98 -11.69 5.91
CA LEU A 126 27.40 -10.35 6.05
C LEU A 126 27.14 -9.74 4.67
N MET A 127 28.05 -9.90 3.71
CA MET A 127 27.83 -9.47 2.33
C MET A 127 26.66 -10.21 1.68
N GLU A 128 26.52 -11.52 1.90
CA GLU A 128 25.37 -12.28 1.40
C GLU A 128 24.06 -11.83 2.05
N LYS A 129 24.05 -11.58 3.37
CA LYS A 129 22.88 -11.03 4.07
C LYS A 129 22.52 -9.65 3.54
N LEU A 130 23.50 -8.79 3.32
CA LEU A 130 23.32 -7.45 2.77
C LEU A 130 22.71 -7.52 1.36
N ALA A 131 23.27 -8.32 0.47
CA ALA A 131 22.74 -8.51 -0.89
C ALA A 131 21.29 -9.05 -0.88
N ARG A 132 20.98 -9.98 0.03
CA ARG A 132 19.60 -10.49 0.20
C ARG A 132 18.65 -9.41 0.70
N THR A 133 19.06 -8.59 1.67
CA THR A 133 18.23 -7.48 2.18
C THR A 133 18.02 -6.40 1.13
N GLU A 134 19.04 -6.07 0.34
CA GLU A 134 18.94 -5.11 -0.76
C GLU A 134 17.97 -5.60 -1.83
N SER A 135 18.08 -6.87 -2.25
CA SER A 135 17.14 -7.47 -3.21
C SER A 135 15.71 -7.50 -2.69
N ARG A 136 15.48 -7.82 -1.41
CA ARG A 136 14.15 -7.77 -0.79
C ARG A 136 13.60 -6.34 -0.73
N LEU A 137 14.46 -5.37 -0.43
CA LEU A 137 14.07 -3.97 -0.35
C LEU A 137 13.71 -3.42 -1.73
N GLU A 138 14.45 -3.79 -2.76
CA GLU A 138 14.15 -3.44 -4.15
C GLU A 138 12.84 -4.09 -4.62
N ALA A 139 12.60 -5.36 -4.32
CA ALA A 139 11.32 -6.01 -4.59
C ALA A 139 10.13 -5.33 -3.90
N ALA A 140 10.30 -4.91 -2.63
CA ALA A 140 9.28 -4.18 -1.89
C ALA A 140 9.00 -2.79 -2.48
N ARG A 141 10.04 -2.10 -2.99
CA ARG A 141 9.87 -0.82 -3.71
C ARG A 141 9.06 -1.01 -4.98
N MET A 142 9.43 -1.98 -5.81
CA MET A 142 8.70 -2.28 -7.05
C MET A 142 7.23 -2.63 -6.78
N HIS A 143 6.95 -3.44 -5.75
CA HIS A 143 5.56 -3.74 -5.36
C HIS A 143 4.79 -2.50 -4.89
N ASN A 144 5.42 -1.60 -4.14
CA ASN A 144 4.77 -0.35 -3.73
C ASN A 144 4.48 0.56 -4.94
N ASP A 145 5.39 0.63 -5.90
CA ASP A 145 5.18 1.40 -7.14
C ASP A 145 4.04 0.81 -7.98
N GLU A 146 3.97 -0.52 -8.10
CA GLU A 146 2.86 -1.21 -8.76
C GLU A 146 1.51 -0.93 -8.09
N VAL A 147 1.43 -1.01 -6.77
CA VAL A 147 0.21 -0.68 -6.02
C VAL A 147 -0.16 0.78 -6.20
N SER A 148 0.82 1.70 -6.15
CA SER A 148 0.58 3.13 -6.38
C SER A 148 -0.03 3.37 -7.76
N LEU A 149 0.59 2.81 -8.81
CA LEU A 149 0.09 2.90 -10.19
C LEU A 149 -1.32 2.31 -10.34
N GLU A 150 -1.60 1.17 -9.70
CA GLU A 150 -2.93 0.57 -9.74
C GLU A 150 -3.98 1.47 -9.06
N THR A 151 -3.62 2.12 -7.94
CA THR A 151 -4.53 3.05 -7.27
C THR A 151 -4.78 4.31 -8.09
N GLU A 152 -3.75 4.87 -8.71
CA GLU A 152 -3.86 6.02 -9.61
C GLU A 152 -4.74 5.70 -10.82
N ALA A 153 -4.55 4.54 -11.44
CA ALA A 153 -5.37 4.08 -12.55
C ALA A 153 -6.85 3.93 -12.14
N LYS A 154 -7.13 3.39 -10.96
CA LYS A 154 -8.50 3.28 -10.42
C LYS A 154 -9.13 4.66 -10.16
N ILE A 155 -8.35 5.62 -9.68
CA ILE A 155 -8.82 7.00 -9.47
C ILE A 155 -9.11 7.67 -10.82
N ALA A 156 -8.20 7.54 -11.80
CA ALA A 156 -8.37 8.08 -13.14
C ALA A 156 -9.61 7.50 -13.84
N ALA A 157 -9.82 6.18 -13.75
CA ALA A 157 -11.01 5.52 -14.31
C ALA A 157 -12.32 6.03 -13.68
N LYS A 158 -12.34 6.23 -12.35
CA LYS A 158 -13.49 6.85 -11.67
C LYS A 158 -13.71 8.30 -12.11
N GLY A 159 -12.62 9.06 -12.30
CA GLY A 159 -12.67 10.42 -12.82
C GLY A 159 -13.26 10.49 -14.23
N ALA A 160 -12.79 9.64 -15.14
CA ALA A 160 -13.30 9.55 -16.51
C ALA A 160 -14.80 9.17 -16.54
N ALA A 161 -15.20 8.16 -15.76
CA ALA A 161 -16.60 7.76 -15.67
C ALA A 161 -17.52 8.86 -15.09
N LEU A 162 -16.99 9.73 -14.21
CA LEU A 162 -17.74 10.87 -13.70
C LEU A 162 -17.89 11.96 -14.77
N VAL A 163 -16.81 12.27 -15.51
CA VAL A 163 -16.84 13.23 -16.61
C VAL A 163 -17.84 12.80 -17.69
N ASP A 164 -17.84 11.52 -18.06
CA ASP A 164 -18.80 10.97 -19.03
C ASP A 164 -20.24 11.14 -18.55
N LYS A 165 -20.53 10.86 -17.27
CA LYS A 165 -21.87 11.05 -16.69
C LYS A 165 -22.31 12.50 -16.70
N ILE A 166 -21.41 13.43 -16.38
CA ILE A 166 -21.70 14.86 -16.43
C ILE A 166 -22.01 15.27 -17.88
N TYR A 167 -21.19 14.82 -18.82
CA TYR A 167 -21.39 15.10 -20.24
C TYR A 167 -22.73 14.56 -20.76
N THR A 168 -23.09 13.31 -20.42
CA THR A 168 -24.39 12.73 -20.83
C THR A 168 -25.55 13.47 -20.19
N ALA A 169 -25.48 13.78 -18.89
CA ALA A 169 -26.54 14.51 -18.20
C ALA A 169 -26.72 15.94 -18.78
N GLN A 170 -25.62 16.58 -19.17
CA GLN A 170 -25.67 17.90 -19.78
C GLN A 170 -26.27 17.85 -21.19
N LYS A 171 -25.89 16.85 -22.00
CA LYS A 171 -26.49 16.60 -23.31
C LYS A 171 -28.00 16.34 -23.21
N GLU A 172 -28.44 15.55 -22.23
CA GLU A 172 -29.86 15.28 -21.97
C GLU A 172 -30.62 16.54 -21.54
N ARG A 173 -30.01 17.34 -20.65
CA ARG A 173 -30.56 18.63 -20.24
C ARG A 173 -30.74 19.55 -21.44
N ASP A 174 -29.73 19.69 -22.30
CA ASP A 174 -29.80 20.57 -23.47
C ASP A 174 -30.85 20.09 -24.48
N ALA A 175 -30.96 18.77 -24.68
CA ALA A 175 -32.03 18.19 -25.49
C ALA A 175 -33.42 18.47 -24.92
N ALA A 176 -33.60 18.37 -23.60
CA ALA A 176 -34.85 18.68 -22.92
C ALA A 176 -35.21 20.18 -23.03
N VAL A 177 -34.22 21.06 -22.90
CA VAL A 177 -34.40 22.52 -23.07
C VAL A 177 -34.81 22.84 -24.51
N LEU A 178 -34.14 22.26 -25.51
CA LEU A 178 -34.50 22.43 -26.92
C LEU A 178 -35.91 21.93 -27.23
N SER A 179 -36.31 20.79 -26.65
CA SER A 179 -37.67 20.26 -26.80
C SER A 179 -38.72 21.21 -26.22
N ARG A 180 -38.49 21.74 -25.01
CA ARG A 180 -39.39 22.75 -24.39
C ARG A 180 -39.47 24.04 -25.22
N LEU A 181 -38.35 24.51 -25.75
CA LEU A 181 -38.32 25.72 -26.58
C LEU A 181 -39.09 25.51 -27.88
N ARG A 182 -39.00 24.33 -28.51
CA ARG A 182 -39.80 23.98 -29.70
C ARG A 182 -41.29 23.94 -29.39
N LEU A 183 -41.69 23.33 -28.27
CA LEU A 183 -43.09 23.31 -27.84
C LEU A 183 -43.63 24.71 -27.59
N ALA A 184 -42.90 25.55 -26.84
CA ALA A 184 -43.30 26.94 -26.58
C ALA A 184 -43.42 27.76 -27.88
N ASN A 185 -42.52 27.56 -28.85
CA ASN A 185 -42.64 28.19 -30.16
C ASN A 185 -43.86 27.68 -30.94
N GLY A 186 -44.13 26.37 -30.92
CA GLY A 186 -45.32 25.79 -31.55
C GLY A 186 -46.62 26.32 -30.95
N GLU A 187 -46.73 26.35 -29.62
CA GLU A 187 -47.89 26.92 -28.91
C GLU A 187 -48.08 28.41 -29.25
N ARG A 188 -46.99 29.19 -29.30
CA ARG A 188 -47.03 30.60 -29.71
C ARG A 188 -47.52 30.74 -31.16
N ASP A 189 -47.03 29.91 -32.06
CA ASP A 189 -47.41 29.94 -33.48
C ASP A 189 -48.87 29.52 -33.67
N GLU A 190 -49.36 28.54 -32.90
CA GLU A 190 -50.78 28.15 -32.87
C GLU A 190 -51.68 29.28 -32.36
N VAL A 191 -51.27 29.98 -31.29
CA VAL A 191 -52.00 31.15 -30.77
C VAL A 191 -52.04 32.26 -31.82
N LEU A 192 -50.91 32.54 -32.48
CA LEU A 192 -50.86 33.52 -33.58
C LEU A 192 -51.77 33.11 -34.75
N ALA A 193 -51.82 31.82 -35.10
CA ALA A 193 -52.70 31.32 -36.15
C ALA A 193 -54.18 31.45 -35.77
N ARG A 194 -54.55 31.13 -34.51
CA ARG A 194 -55.91 31.32 -33.99
C ARG A 194 -56.29 32.81 -33.97
N MET A 195 -55.39 33.68 -33.52
CA MET A 195 -55.60 35.13 -33.53
C MET A 195 -55.84 35.65 -34.94
N LYS A 196 -55.02 35.24 -35.93
CA LYS A 196 -55.21 35.62 -37.33
C LYS A 196 -56.54 35.11 -37.91
N ARG A 197 -56.99 33.91 -37.56
CA ARG A 197 -58.31 33.40 -37.98
C ARG A 197 -59.44 34.22 -37.39
N LEU A 198 -59.38 34.53 -36.09
CA LEU A 198 -60.37 35.38 -35.43
C LEU A 198 -60.35 36.81 -35.99
N GLU A 199 -59.18 37.36 -36.33
CA GLU A 199 -59.06 38.65 -37.03
C GLU A 199 -59.66 38.57 -38.44
N GLN A 200 -59.44 37.49 -39.17
CA GLN A 200 -60.07 37.26 -40.48
C GLN A 200 -61.58 37.06 -40.38
N GLU A 201 -62.09 36.41 -39.33
CA GLU A 201 -63.52 36.26 -39.06
C GLU A 201 -64.16 37.60 -38.63
N GLN A 202 -63.44 38.42 -37.85
CA GLN A 202 -63.87 39.76 -37.45
C GLN A 202 -63.80 40.78 -38.61
N GLN A 203 -62.79 40.68 -39.47
CA GLN A 203 -62.69 41.46 -40.72
C GLN A 203 -63.58 40.89 -41.83
N GLY A 204 -63.98 39.62 -41.70
CA GLY A 204 -64.77 38.83 -42.63
C GLY A 204 -66.23 38.62 -42.20
N PHE A 205 -66.82 39.57 -41.47
CA PHE A 205 -68.29 39.69 -41.36
C PHE A 205 -68.94 40.16 -42.68
N ASP A 206 -68.36 39.77 -43.82
CA ASP A 206 -68.94 39.86 -45.16
C ASP A 206 -68.25 38.91 -46.14
N SER A 207 -68.15 37.61 -45.81
CA SER A 207 -68.15 36.60 -46.88
C SER A 207 -68.75 35.31 -46.36
N GLY A 208 -69.97 35.04 -46.82
CA GLY A 208 -70.67 33.80 -46.55
C GLY A 208 -69.82 32.59 -46.93
N VAL A 209 -69.46 31.78 -45.94
CA VAL A 209 -68.89 30.46 -46.18
C VAL A 209 -70.03 29.47 -46.26
N GLU A 210 -70.48 29.31 -47.51
CA GLU A 210 -70.60 28.03 -48.21
C GLU A 210 -70.53 26.78 -47.33
N THR A 211 -71.72 26.26 -47.01
CA THR A 211 -71.90 24.91 -46.50
C THR A 211 -71.60 23.90 -47.60
N VAL A 212 -70.39 23.37 -47.60
CA VAL A 212 -70.10 22.09 -48.26
C VAL A 212 -70.73 21.00 -47.41
N TYR A 213 -71.90 20.53 -47.81
CA TYR A 213 -72.26 19.10 -47.93
C TYR A 213 -73.53 19.03 -48.77
N ASP A 214 -73.30 18.71 -50.03
CA ASP A 214 -74.28 18.15 -50.94
C ASP A 214 -74.59 16.73 -50.43
N ASP A 215 -75.84 16.47 -50.12
CA ASP A 215 -76.40 15.12 -50.13
C ASP A 215 -77.89 15.22 -50.47
N GLU A 216 -78.25 14.42 -51.46
CA GLU A 216 -79.50 14.42 -52.19
C GLU A 216 -80.69 14.06 -51.29
N ASP A 217 -81.37 15.09 -50.80
CA ASP A 217 -82.81 15.09 -50.56
C ASP A 217 -83.20 16.56 -50.66
N HIS A 218 -83.91 16.97 -51.72
CA HIS A 218 -84.59 18.27 -51.74
C HIS A 218 -85.77 18.27 -50.73
N GLU A 219 -85.49 17.97 -49.47
CA GLU A 219 -86.38 18.17 -48.35
C GLU A 219 -86.47 19.68 -48.16
N LEU A 220 -87.50 20.28 -48.78
CA LEU A 220 -87.87 21.69 -48.69
C LEU A 220 -87.42 22.27 -47.33
N SER A 221 -86.61 23.31 -47.37
CA SER A 221 -86.20 24.04 -46.15
C SER A 221 -87.45 24.39 -45.34
N MET A 222 -87.36 24.46 -44.01
CA MET A 222 -88.51 24.87 -43.19
C MET A 222 -89.16 26.16 -43.72
N LYS A 223 -88.35 27.12 -44.20
CA LYS A 223 -88.83 28.35 -44.85
C LYS A 223 -89.54 28.10 -46.19
N GLN A 224 -89.06 27.14 -46.99
CA GLN A 224 -89.69 26.75 -48.26
C GLN A 224 -91.00 25.99 -48.02
N LEU A 225 -91.06 25.09 -47.03
CA LEU A 225 -92.28 24.40 -46.60
C LEU A 225 -93.36 25.40 -46.13
N PHE A 226 -92.97 26.40 -45.32
CA PHE A 226 -93.88 27.48 -44.93
C PHE A 226 -94.40 28.26 -46.16
N LYS A 227 -93.53 28.59 -47.11
CA LYS A 227 -93.90 29.33 -48.32
C LYS A 227 -94.86 28.53 -49.22
N THR A 228 -94.63 27.22 -49.38
CA THR A 228 -95.52 26.33 -50.16
C THR A 228 -96.83 26.04 -49.43
N LEU A 229 -96.82 25.99 -48.10
CA LEU A 229 -98.02 25.83 -47.27
C LEU A 229 -98.95 27.05 -47.42
N VAL A 230 -98.39 28.27 -47.38
CA VAL A 230 -99.15 29.52 -47.56
C VAL A 230 -99.70 29.65 -48.98
N ALA A 231 -98.99 29.11 -49.98
CA ALA A 231 -99.41 29.10 -51.39
C ALA A 231 -100.34 27.93 -51.76
N SER A 232 -100.67 27.02 -50.82
CA SER A 232 -101.50 25.85 -51.09
C SER A 232 -102.99 26.20 -51.12
N GLU A 233 -103.66 25.94 -52.24
CA GLU A 233 -105.08 26.27 -52.46
C GLU A 233 -106.05 25.12 -52.09
N THR A 234 -105.50 23.94 -51.74
CA THR A 234 -106.28 22.73 -51.41
C THR A 234 -105.92 22.22 -50.02
N GLY A 235 -106.92 21.74 -49.26
CA GLY A 235 -106.72 21.18 -47.91
C GLY A 235 -105.72 20.01 -47.90
N ALA A 236 -105.76 19.13 -48.90
CA ALA A 236 -104.83 18.00 -49.01
C ALA A 236 -103.36 18.43 -49.20
N SER A 237 -103.10 19.55 -49.90
CA SER A 237 -101.75 20.10 -50.06
C SER A 237 -101.26 20.76 -48.77
N ILE A 238 -102.17 21.42 -48.05
CA ILE A 238 -101.89 22.01 -46.73
C ILE A 238 -101.48 20.91 -45.74
N ASP A 239 -102.24 19.81 -45.67
CA ASP A 239 -101.95 18.69 -44.77
C ASP A 239 -100.60 18.04 -45.10
N LYS A 240 -100.32 17.78 -46.38
CA LYS A 240 -99.05 17.18 -46.82
C LYS A 240 -97.84 18.02 -46.43
N HIS A 241 -97.90 19.34 -46.66
CA HIS A 241 -96.79 20.24 -46.29
C HIS A 241 -96.70 20.46 -44.77
N GLY A 242 -97.82 20.48 -44.06
CA GLY A 242 -97.89 20.52 -42.60
C GLY A 242 -97.24 19.29 -41.94
N ASP A 243 -97.57 18.09 -42.44
CA ASP A 243 -96.99 16.82 -41.96
C ASP A 243 -95.48 16.77 -42.17
N LEU A 244 -95.00 17.21 -43.33
CA LEU A 244 -93.57 17.33 -43.63
C LEU A 244 -92.85 18.28 -42.67
N MET A 245 -93.45 19.44 -42.34
CA MET A 245 -92.88 20.37 -41.36
C MET A 245 -92.80 19.77 -39.95
N VAL A 246 -93.86 19.09 -39.52
CA VAL A 246 -93.89 18.42 -38.20
C VAL A 246 -92.85 17.31 -38.14
N ALA A 247 -92.72 16.51 -39.20
CA ALA A 247 -91.70 15.47 -39.30
C ALA A 247 -90.29 16.05 -39.21
N LYS A 248 -90.00 17.13 -39.95
CA LYS A 248 -88.69 17.82 -39.94
C LYS A 248 -88.37 18.43 -38.58
N TYR A 249 -89.34 19.09 -37.94
CA TYR A 249 -89.17 19.61 -36.57
C TYR A 249 -88.84 18.50 -35.57
N LYS A 250 -89.56 17.37 -35.63
CA LYS A 250 -89.31 16.21 -34.76
C LYS A 250 -87.93 15.59 -35.04
N LYS A 251 -87.51 15.48 -36.32
CA LYS A 251 -86.17 14.97 -36.70
C LYS A 251 -85.06 15.86 -36.14
N HIS A 252 -85.18 17.19 -36.28
CA HIS A 252 -84.24 18.15 -35.72
C HIS A 252 -84.16 18.09 -34.19
N GLY A 253 -85.32 18.00 -33.51
CA GLY A 253 -85.38 17.84 -32.07
C GLY A 253 -84.69 16.56 -31.58
N LYS A 254 -84.92 15.43 -32.26
CA LYS A 254 -84.22 14.16 -31.98
C LYS A 254 -82.72 14.26 -32.24
N SER A 255 -82.30 14.86 -33.36
CA SER A 255 -80.88 15.04 -33.68
C SER A 255 -80.16 15.86 -32.61
N LYS A 256 -80.76 16.97 -32.15
CA LYS A 256 -80.21 17.78 -31.05
C LYS A 256 -80.10 16.99 -29.74
N GLN A 257 -81.10 16.16 -29.41
CA GLN A 257 -81.05 15.30 -28.23
C GLN A 257 -79.92 14.27 -28.32
N ILE A 258 -79.70 13.67 -29.50
CA ILE A 258 -78.61 12.71 -29.72
C ILE A 258 -77.26 13.41 -29.57
N MET A 259 -77.05 14.55 -30.23
CA MET A 259 -75.79 15.31 -30.12
C MET A 259 -75.49 15.72 -28.69
N ALA A 260 -76.49 16.21 -27.95
CA ALA A 260 -76.32 16.56 -26.54
C ALA A 260 -76.01 15.34 -25.67
N ALA A 261 -76.61 14.18 -25.96
CA ALA A 261 -76.31 12.94 -25.24
C ALA A 261 -74.89 12.43 -25.53
N GLU A 262 -74.44 12.51 -26.78
CA GLU A 262 -73.06 12.16 -27.19
C GLU A 262 -72.03 13.09 -26.54
N GLU A 263 -72.30 14.41 -26.49
CA GLU A 263 -71.43 15.38 -25.82
C GLU A 263 -71.33 15.11 -24.31
N ILE A 264 -72.46 14.85 -23.65
CA ILE A 264 -72.48 14.46 -22.23
C ILE A 264 -71.70 13.16 -22.02
N GLN A 265 -71.83 12.19 -22.92
CA GLN A 265 -71.10 10.93 -22.83
C GLN A 265 -69.59 11.13 -22.99
N ALA A 266 -69.15 11.94 -23.96
CA ALA A 266 -67.74 12.27 -24.16
C ALA A 266 -67.14 12.97 -22.92
N LEU A 267 -67.89 13.89 -22.30
CA LEU A 267 -67.47 14.54 -21.05
C LEU A 267 -67.39 13.56 -19.87
N ILE A 268 -68.30 12.59 -19.79
CA ILE A 268 -68.25 11.52 -18.78
C ILE A 268 -66.99 10.65 -18.96
N ASP A 269 -66.68 10.27 -20.20
CA ASP A 269 -65.52 9.44 -20.53
C ASP A 269 -64.21 10.18 -20.22
N GLU A 270 -64.10 11.46 -20.58
CA GLU A 270 -62.94 12.31 -20.26
C GLU A 270 -62.77 12.48 -18.73
N ARG A 271 -63.87 12.72 -18.01
CA ARG A 271 -63.85 12.79 -16.55
C ARG A 271 -63.34 11.47 -15.95
N ASP A 272 -63.82 10.34 -16.44
CA ASP A 272 -63.45 9.03 -15.91
C ASP A 272 -61.98 8.70 -16.22
N ASP A 273 -61.46 9.10 -17.38
CA ASP A 273 -60.03 9.03 -17.70
C ASP A 273 -59.17 9.91 -16.78
N ALA A 274 -59.60 11.14 -16.52
CA ALA A 274 -58.93 12.03 -15.58
C ALA A 274 -58.90 11.41 -14.17
N ILE A 275 -60.03 10.86 -13.69
CA ILE A 275 -60.11 10.18 -12.39
C ILE A 275 -59.18 8.96 -12.34
N ARG A 276 -59.14 8.15 -13.41
CA ARG A 276 -58.21 7.01 -13.50
C ARG A 276 -56.76 7.46 -13.37
N LYS A 277 -56.39 8.55 -14.05
CA LYS A 277 -55.04 9.11 -14.01
C LYS A 277 -54.67 9.65 -12.62
N VAL A 278 -55.59 10.37 -11.98
CA VAL A 278 -55.39 10.87 -10.61
C VAL A 278 -55.17 9.71 -9.63
N ARG A 279 -56.01 8.68 -9.67
CA ARG A 279 -55.86 7.49 -8.81
C ARG A 279 -54.56 6.73 -9.05
N ALA A 280 -54.07 6.70 -10.29
CA ALA A 280 -52.78 6.09 -10.60
C ALA A 280 -51.62 6.88 -9.99
N LEU A 281 -51.64 8.21 -10.14
CA LEU A 281 -50.64 9.11 -9.57
C LEU A 281 -50.66 9.11 -8.03
N GLU A 282 -51.84 9.04 -7.40
CA GLU A 282 -51.96 8.91 -5.95
C GLU A 282 -51.23 7.66 -5.43
N LYS A 283 -51.43 6.51 -6.08
CA LYS A 283 -50.73 5.26 -5.72
C LYS A 283 -49.22 5.35 -5.92
N GLU A 284 -48.78 6.03 -6.98
CA GLU A 284 -47.35 6.25 -7.24
C GLU A 284 -46.71 7.11 -6.14
N VAL A 285 -47.38 8.20 -5.75
CA VAL A 285 -46.93 9.07 -4.65
C VAL A 285 -46.83 8.29 -3.34
N GLU A 286 -47.83 7.48 -3.00
CA GLU A 286 -47.77 6.63 -1.81
C GLU A 286 -46.60 5.63 -1.85
N SER A 287 -46.34 5.04 -3.03
CA SER A 287 -45.21 4.12 -3.22
C SER A 287 -43.87 4.83 -3.02
N LEU A 288 -43.69 6.00 -3.62
CA LEU A 288 -42.48 6.80 -3.49
C LEU A 288 -42.27 7.30 -2.06
N GLN A 289 -43.34 7.65 -1.35
CA GLN A 289 -43.27 8.01 0.07
C GLN A 289 -42.80 6.84 0.93
N ARG A 290 -43.31 5.62 0.68
CA ARG A 290 -42.85 4.40 1.38
C ARG A 290 -41.38 4.10 1.09
N GLU A 291 -40.95 4.22 -0.16
CA GLU A 291 -39.55 4.02 -0.56
C GLU A 291 -38.62 5.05 0.10
N LYS A 292 -39.01 6.33 0.09
CA LYS A 292 -38.26 7.41 0.75
C LYS A 292 -38.03 7.13 2.23
N GLU A 293 -39.07 6.72 2.96
CA GLU A 293 -38.90 6.39 4.39
C GLU A 293 -38.03 5.14 4.59
N LEU A 294 -38.13 4.13 3.72
CA LEU A 294 -37.23 2.97 3.77
C LEU A 294 -35.76 3.37 3.59
N ILE A 295 -35.46 4.19 2.58
CA ILE A 295 -34.10 4.69 2.31
C ILE A 295 -33.58 5.50 3.50
N LYS A 296 -34.42 6.36 4.08
CA LYS A 296 -34.08 7.15 5.27
C LYS A 296 -33.78 6.27 6.48
N HIS A 297 -34.53 5.18 6.69
CA HIS A 297 -34.24 4.21 7.75
C HIS A 297 -32.93 3.46 7.49
N GLN A 298 -32.68 3.02 6.25
CA GLN A 298 -31.43 2.37 5.87
C GLN A 298 -30.22 3.29 6.07
N TYR A 299 -30.32 4.55 5.64
CA TYR A 299 -29.28 5.55 5.84
C TYR A 299 -28.97 5.77 7.33
N LYS A 300 -30.01 5.95 8.16
CA LYS A 300 -29.83 6.09 9.62
C LYS A 300 -29.16 4.86 10.24
N PHE A 301 -29.49 3.66 9.78
CA PHE A 301 -28.90 2.42 10.28
C PHE A 301 -27.42 2.27 9.85
N ALA A 302 -27.13 2.55 8.58
CA ALA A 302 -25.77 2.54 8.04
C ALA A 302 -24.89 3.57 8.78
N GLU A 303 -25.41 4.78 8.98
CA GLU A 303 -24.70 5.84 9.70
C GLU A 303 -24.46 5.49 11.16
N LYS A 304 -25.46 4.91 11.86
CA LYS A 304 -25.27 4.41 13.23
C LYS A 304 -24.18 3.33 13.30
N THR A 305 -24.10 2.46 12.29
CA THR A 305 -23.07 1.43 12.22
C THR A 305 -21.69 2.02 11.96
N ARG A 306 -21.60 2.99 11.04
CA ARG A 306 -20.36 3.72 10.72
C ARG A 306 -19.82 4.48 11.92
N ILE A 307 -20.71 5.16 12.67
CA ILE A 307 -20.33 5.87 13.90
C ILE A 307 -19.80 4.89 14.94
N LYS A 308 -20.46 3.74 15.14
CA LYS A 308 -20.01 2.72 16.08
C LYS A 308 -18.65 2.12 15.69
N SER A 309 -18.43 1.82 14.42
CA SER A 309 -17.12 1.31 13.96
C SER A 309 -16.03 2.37 14.12
N GLY A 310 -16.32 3.64 13.80
CA GLY A 310 -15.38 4.74 14.01
C GLY A 310 -15.04 4.94 15.49
N GLN A 311 -16.03 4.87 16.37
CA GLN A 311 -15.81 4.96 17.82
C GLN A 311 -14.97 3.79 18.35
N ALA A 312 -15.18 2.57 17.86
CA ALA A 312 -14.37 1.42 18.23
C ALA A 312 -12.90 1.56 17.78
N GLN A 313 -12.67 2.08 16.56
CA GLN A 313 -11.32 2.36 16.07
C GLN A 313 -10.62 3.45 16.89
N LEU A 314 -11.33 4.51 17.27
CA LEU A 314 -10.78 5.57 18.12
C LEU A 314 -10.35 5.03 19.49
N MET A 315 -11.20 4.21 20.11
CA MET A 315 -10.89 3.58 21.40
C MET A 315 -9.68 2.64 21.31
N ALA A 316 -9.57 1.85 20.24
CA ALA A 316 -8.42 0.99 20.02
C ALA A 316 -7.13 1.81 19.84
N ALA A 317 -7.17 2.88 19.03
CA ALA A 317 -6.02 3.76 18.85
C ALA A 317 -5.61 4.48 20.15
N GLN A 318 -6.57 4.85 21.00
CA GLN A 318 -6.27 5.39 22.33
C GLN A 318 -5.60 4.35 23.23
N GLN A 319 -6.10 3.11 23.23
CA GLN A 319 -5.49 2.03 24.00
C GLN A 319 -4.06 1.72 23.54
N ASP A 320 -3.80 1.67 22.23
CA ASP A 320 -2.47 1.43 21.67
C ASP A 320 -1.49 2.56 22.02
N LYS A 321 -1.98 3.81 21.99
CA LYS A 321 -1.21 4.97 22.44
C LYS A 321 -0.86 4.85 23.91
N ASP A 322 -1.81 4.52 24.78
CA ASP A 322 -1.60 4.41 26.22
C ASP A 322 -0.60 3.28 26.55
N GLN A 323 -0.70 2.14 25.86
CA GLN A 323 0.27 1.05 25.98
C GLN A 323 1.68 1.46 25.54
N SER A 324 1.79 2.19 24.43
CA SER A 324 3.07 2.71 23.96
C SER A 324 3.68 3.70 24.95
N GLN A 325 2.84 4.55 25.56
CA GLN A 325 3.29 5.48 26.60
C GLN A 325 3.78 4.75 27.84
N GLN A 326 3.08 3.71 28.30
CA GLN A 326 3.54 2.87 29.40
C GLN A 326 4.90 2.24 29.08
N ARG A 327 5.07 1.73 27.86
CA ARG A 327 6.34 1.14 27.43
C ARG A 327 7.49 2.16 27.41
N ILE A 328 7.22 3.39 26.99
CA ILE A 328 8.20 4.48 27.03
C ILE A 328 8.60 4.76 28.48
N THR A 329 7.64 4.87 29.41
CA THR A 329 7.96 5.13 30.82
C THR A 329 8.80 4.00 31.43
N GLU A 330 8.50 2.73 31.11
CA GLU A 330 9.30 1.58 31.57
C GLU A 330 10.75 1.65 31.07
N LEU A 331 10.95 2.01 29.79
CA LEU A 331 12.28 2.15 29.21
C LEU A 331 13.05 3.34 29.78
N GLU A 332 12.35 4.45 30.06
CA GLU A 332 12.94 5.61 30.74
C GLU A 332 13.45 5.22 32.13
N ASP A 333 12.65 4.47 32.89
CA ASP A 333 13.05 3.96 34.21
C ASP A 333 14.25 3.02 34.13
N GLU A 334 14.30 2.12 33.12
CA GLU A 334 15.44 1.23 32.89
C GLU A 334 16.71 2.01 32.57
N ILE A 335 16.62 3.05 31.73
CA ILE A 335 17.74 3.94 31.40
C ILE A 335 18.23 4.66 32.67
N GLN A 336 17.33 5.17 33.51
CA GLN A 336 17.73 5.79 34.77
C GLN A 336 18.42 4.78 35.69
N ASN A 337 17.92 3.55 35.75
CA ASN A 337 18.53 2.49 36.53
C ASN A 337 19.96 2.21 36.05
N TYR A 338 20.18 2.04 34.73
CA TYR A 338 21.54 1.88 34.18
C TYR A 338 22.45 3.06 34.48
N ARG A 339 21.94 4.30 34.42
CA ARG A 339 22.72 5.49 34.79
C ARG A 339 23.19 5.44 36.24
N VAL A 340 22.31 5.06 37.17
CA VAL A 340 22.64 4.89 38.58
C VAL A 340 23.69 3.79 38.74
N TYR A 341 23.47 2.61 38.16
CA TYR A 341 24.43 1.50 38.20
C TYR A 341 25.81 1.89 37.68
N TYR A 342 25.87 2.58 36.54
CA TYR A 342 27.14 3.04 35.96
C TYR A 342 27.82 4.08 36.84
N SER A 343 27.08 5.03 37.39
CA SER A 343 27.62 6.05 38.31
C SER A 343 28.20 5.41 39.58
N LEU A 344 27.52 4.39 40.12
CA LEU A 344 27.95 3.65 41.28
C LEU A 344 29.20 2.82 40.98
N HIS A 345 29.20 2.10 39.85
CA HIS A 345 30.37 1.36 39.38
C HIS A 345 31.57 2.31 39.23
N ARG A 346 31.39 3.45 38.58
CA ARG A 346 32.47 4.45 38.42
C ARG A 346 33.01 4.97 39.75
N SER A 347 32.15 5.13 40.76
CA SER A 347 32.53 5.70 42.06
C SER A 347 33.19 4.67 42.99
N LEU A 348 32.75 3.41 42.92
CA LEU A 348 33.28 2.32 43.74
C LEU A 348 34.43 1.56 43.08
N SER A 349 34.58 1.67 41.75
CA SER A 349 35.62 0.97 41.02
C SER A 349 36.99 1.59 41.33
N GLN A 350 37.90 0.74 41.81
CA GLN A 350 39.32 1.08 41.99
C GLN A 350 40.10 0.95 40.68
N GLU A 351 39.44 0.62 39.56
CA GLU A 351 40.05 0.38 38.27
C GLU A 351 40.89 1.57 37.79
N GLN A 352 40.42 2.80 38.02
CA GLN A 352 41.19 4.00 37.70
C GLN A 352 42.50 4.05 38.48
N THR A 353 42.44 3.84 39.79
CA THR A 353 43.62 3.83 40.67
C THR A 353 44.58 2.71 40.32
N LEU A 354 44.07 1.50 40.03
CA LEU A 354 44.89 0.35 39.63
C LEU A 354 45.56 0.58 38.28
N ARG A 355 44.86 1.21 37.35
CA ARG A 355 45.42 1.60 36.04
C ARG A 355 46.53 2.62 36.20
N ASP A 356 46.34 3.63 37.04
CA ASP A 356 47.36 4.64 37.31
C ASP A 356 48.59 4.04 38.02
N GLN A 357 48.39 3.11 38.97
CA GLN A 357 49.48 2.37 39.61
C GLN A 357 50.25 1.48 38.64
N PHE A 358 49.54 0.79 37.74
CA PHE A 358 50.16 -0.02 36.70
C PHE A 358 51.03 0.83 35.77
N ASN A 359 50.49 1.94 35.27
CA ASN A 359 51.22 2.87 34.41
C ASN A 359 52.47 3.43 35.11
N ALA A 360 52.35 3.89 36.36
CA ALA A 360 53.50 4.39 37.12
C ALA A 360 54.58 3.31 37.34
N THR A 361 54.17 2.05 37.54
CA THR A 361 55.11 0.92 37.66
C THR A 361 55.80 0.66 36.32
N MET A 362 55.06 0.73 35.21
CA MET A 362 55.60 0.56 33.86
C MET A 362 56.61 1.66 33.51
N ASP A 363 56.27 2.92 33.77
CA ASP A 363 57.16 4.07 33.56
C ASP A 363 58.48 3.91 34.35
N THR A 364 58.38 3.38 35.57
CA THR A 364 59.57 3.09 36.40
C THR A 364 60.44 2.00 35.79
N PHE A 365 59.84 0.96 35.20
CA PHE A 365 60.58 -0.09 34.51
C PHE A 365 61.23 0.43 33.23
N GLU A 366 60.52 1.22 32.43
CA GLU A 366 61.07 1.85 31.23
C GLU A 366 62.25 2.77 31.57
N SER A 367 62.13 3.61 32.61
CA SER A 367 63.23 4.46 33.06
C SER A 367 64.46 3.65 33.47
N LYS A 368 64.28 2.56 34.22
CA LYS A 368 65.38 1.67 34.60
C LYS A 368 66.01 0.94 33.40
N LEU A 369 65.20 0.57 32.42
CA LEU A 369 65.68 -0.10 31.21
C LEU A 369 66.52 0.87 30.38
N ASN A 370 66.05 2.11 30.20
CA ASN A 370 66.79 3.18 29.53
C ASN A 370 68.10 3.52 30.25
N GLU A 371 68.09 3.59 31.59
CA GLU A 371 69.33 3.76 32.37
C GLU A 371 70.33 2.63 32.10
N ARG A 372 69.86 1.37 32.07
CA ARG A 372 70.70 0.21 31.77
C ARG A 372 71.23 0.21 30.35
N GLU A 373 70.41 0.61 29.39
CA GLU A 373 70.82 0.75 28.00
C GLU A 373 71.89 1.83 27.84
N ASN A 374 71.75 2.96 28.54
CA ASN A 374 72.77 4.01 28.59
C ASN A 374 74.08 3.52 29.25
N GLU A 375 74.00 2.78 30.36
CA GLU A 375 75.17 2.17 31.01
C GLU A 375 75.89 1.18 30.09
N LEU A 376 75.13 0.34 29.38
CA LEU A 376 75.68 -0.61 28.40
C LEU A 376 76.36 0.12 27.23
N ALA A 377 75.73 1.17 26.69
CA ALA A 377 76.31 1.98 25.62
C ALA A 377 77.65 2.62 26.06
N LEU A 378 77.74 3.11 27.30
CA LEU A 378 78.99 3.62 27.87
C LEU A 378 80.04 2.52 28.01
N ALA A 379 79.67 1.34 28.50
CA ALA A 379 80.57 0.20 28.61
C ALA A 379 81.08 -0.28 27.23
N GLU A 380 80.22 -0.31 26.22
CA GLU A 380 80.59 -0.61 24.84
C GLU A 380 81.58 0.41 24.28
N ASN A 381 81.38 1.71 24.53
CA ASN A 381 82.31 2.74 24.07
C ASN A 381 83.68 2.60 24.74
N ASN A 382 83.71 2.35 26.06
CA ASN A 382 84.94 2.12 26.81
C ASN A 382 85.69 0.87 26.32
N THR A 383 84.97 -0.22 26.03
CA THR A 383 85.58 -1.44 25.49
C THR A 383 86.12 -1.22 24.07
N LYS A 384 85.40 -0.50 23.20
CA LYS A 384 85.89 -0.08 21.87
C LYS A 384 87.17 0.76 21.98
N GLU A 385 87.22 1.71 22.91
CA GLU A 385 88.42 2.52 23.16
C GLU A 385 89.59 1.65 23.64
N LEU A 386 89.35 0.73 24.58
CA LEU A 386 90.37 -0.19 25.09
C LEU A 386 90.92 -1.10 23.99
N VAL A 387 90.04 -1.63 23.12
CA VAL A 387 90.44 -2.43 21.96
C VAL A 387 91.29 -1.61 20.99
N ALA A 388 90.92 -0.35 20.72
CA ALA A 388 91.71 0.54 19.89
C ALA A 388 93.12 0.76 20.49
N ARG A 389 93.20 0.97 21.81
CA ARG A 389 94.47 1.11 22.55
C ARG A 389 95.33 -0.16 22.51
N LEU A 390 94.72 -1.33 22.59
CA LEU A 390 95.42 -2.61 22.43
C LEU A 390 95.96 -2.78 21.02
N GLN A 391 95.20 -2.40 19.99
CA GLN A 391 95.67 -2.44 18.60
C GLN A 391 96.85 -1.49 18.36
N THR A 392 96.84 -0.28 18.92
CA THR A 392 97.98 0.65 18.80
C THR A 392 99.22 0.08 19.47
N LEU A 393 99.09 -0.44 20.71
CA LEU A 393 100.21 -1.09 21.41
C LEU A 393 100.73 -2.33 20.67
N SER A 394 99.84 -3.10 20.03
CA SER A 394 100.25 -4.25 19.21
C SER A 394 101.08 -3.80 18.01
N ARG A 395 100.68 -2.74 17.31
CA ARG A 395 101.45 -2.16 16.19
C ARG A 395 102.81 -1.63 16.67
N GLU A 396 102.84 -0.92 17.80
CA GLU A 396 104.10 -0.45 18.40
C GLU A 396 105.05 -1.61 18.74
N LYS A 397 104.51 -2.70 19.31
CA LYS A 397 105.29 -3.92 19.57
C LYS A 397 105.83 -4.54 18.28
N GLU A 398 105.04 -4.61 17.21
CA GLU A 398 105.50 -5.11 15.90
C GLU A 398 106.62 -4.25 15.33
N VAL A 399 106.49 -2.92 15.40
CA VAL A 399 107.53 -1.97 14.97
C VAL A 399 108.81 -2.17 15.78
N LEU A 400 108.73 -2.20 17.11
CA LEU A 400 109.89 -2.43 17.97
C LEU A 400 110.55 -3.79 17.72
N SER A 401 109.75 -4.84 17.49
CA SER A 401 110.25 -6.16 17.11
C SER A 401 111.03 -6.12 15.79
N SER A 402 110.50 -5.42 14.78
CA SER A 402 111.19 -5.24 13.50
C SER A 402 112.52 -4.50 13.65
N GLN A 403 112.54 -3.40 14.41
CA GLN A 403 113.77 -2.64 14.72
C GLN A 403 114.80 -3.50 15.46
N LEU A 404 114.37 -4.36 16.39
CA LEU A 404 115.24 -5.29 17.10
C LEU A 404 115.87 -6.31 16.14
N THR A 405 115.07 -6.89 15.23
CA THR A 405 115.60 -7.85 14.24
C THR A 405 116.58 -7.19 13.26
N GLU A 406 116.31 -5.96 12.84
CA GLU A 406 117.20 -5.20 11.97
C GLU A 406 118.53 -4.89 12.68
N SER A 407 118.47 -4.42 13.92
CA SER A 407 119.65 -4.17 14.77
C SER A 407 120.49 -5.43 14.99
N LEU A 408 119.85 -6.58 15.26
CA LEU A 408 120.55 -7.87 15.38
C LEU A 408 121.22 -8.30 14.06
N SER A 409 120.58 -8.04 12.90
CA SER A 409 121.18 -8.31 11.59
C SER A 409 122.37 -7.39 11.29
N GLY A 410 122.27 -6.11 11.67
CA GLY A 410 123.34 -5.13 11.61
C GLY A 410 124.53 -5.57 12.46
N GLN A 411 124.26 -5.97 13.72
CA GLN A 411 125.26 -6.50 14.63
C GLN A 411 125.96 -7.74 14.06
N ARG A 412 125.24 -8.67 13.41
CA ARG A 412 125.86 -9.83 12.74
C ARG A 412 126.79 -9.41 11.60
N LYS A 413 126.38 -8.47 10.74
CA LYS A 413 127.21 -7.95 9.64
C LYS A 413 128.46 -7.24 10.17
N GLU A 414 128.34 -6.49 11.27
CA GLU A 414 129.49 -5.86 11.93
C GLU A 414 130.42 -6.90 12.54
N LYS A 415 129.87 -7.93 13.18
CA LYS A 415 130.66 -9.06 13.70
C LYS A 415 131.41 -9.78 12.58
N GLU A 416 130.76 -10.06 11.45
CA GLU A 416 131.44 -10.64 10.28
C GLU A 416 132.54 -9.75 9.70
N ARG A 417 132.34 -8.42 9.69
CA ARG A 417 133.39 -7.46 9.32
C ARG A 417 134.55 -7.51 10.32
N ALA A 418 134.25 -7.55 11.62
CA ALA A 418 135.26 -7.68 12.66
C ALA A 418 136.05 -8.98 12.51
N ASP A 419 135.39 -10.12 12.28
CA ASP A 419 136.05 -11.42 12.06
C ASP A 419 136.94 -11.42 10.80
N LYS A 420 136.50 -10.74 9.72
CA LYS A 420 137.33 -10.56 8.50
C LYS A 420 138.55 -9.69 8.79
N LEU A 421 138.39 -8.61 9.56
CA LEU A 421 139.50 -7.77 9.98
C LEU A 421 140.46 -8.54 10.91
N GLU A 422 139.95 -9.34 11.84
CA GLU A 422 140.79 -10.23 12.67
C GLU A 422 141.56 -11.24 11.82
N ARG A 423 140.95 -11.85 10.80
CA ARG A 423 141.67 -12.72 9.86
C ARG A 423 142.77 -11.97 9.11
N LEU A 424 142.49 -10.77 8.59
CA LEU A 424 143.50 -9.94 7.92
C LEU A 424 144.63 -9.55 8.87
N VAL A 425 144.31 -9.15 10.10
CA VAL A 425 145.29 -8.85 11.15
C VAL A 425 146.11 -10.09 11.49
N SER A 426 145.50 -11.27 11.56
CA SER A 426 146.19 -12.54 11.79
C SER A 426 147.14 -12.89 10.63
N VAL A 427 146.72 -12.72 9.38
CA VAL A 427 147.56 -12.90 8.19
C VAL A 427 148.73 -11.91 8.16
N LEU A 428 148.48 -10.64 8.52
CA LEU A 428 149.53 -9.63 8.64
C LEU A 428 150.52 -9.95 9.76
N ARG A 429 150.03 -10.39 10.93
CA ARG A 429 150.89 -10.85 12.04
C ARG A 429 151.76 -12.05 11.63
N LYS A 430 151.20 -13.01 10.88
CA LYS A 430 151.91 -14.19 10.37
C LYS A 430 152.95 -13.85 9.29
N ARG A 431 152.70 -12.80 8.49
CA ARG A 431 153.66 -12.27 7.51
C ARG A 431 154.82 -11.54 8.19
N ILE A 432 154.55 -10.83 9.27
CA ILE A 432 155.59 -10.11 10.05
C ILE A 432 156.50 -11.10 10.80
N THR A 433 155.97 -12.20 11.35
CA THR A 433 156.78 -13.18 12.09
C THR A 433 157.68 -14.06 11.22
N ASN A 434 157.37 -14.28 9.94
CA ASN A 434 158.22 -15.08 9.04
C ASN A 434 159.41 -14.33 8.42
N SER A 435 159.53 -13.01 8.63
CA SER A 435 160.60 -12.18 8.06
C SER A 435 161.56 -11.58 9.10
N GLY A 436 161.55 -12.06 10.35
CA GLY A 436 162.31 -11.47 11.46
C GLY A 436 163.29 -12.39 12.21
N ASN A 437 163.55 -13.61 11.73
CA ASN A 437 164.60 -14.49 12.28
C ASN A 437 165.91 -14.35 11.50
N GLN A 438 166.59 -13.22 11.66
CA GLN A 438 168.05 -13.09 11.50
C GLN A 438 168.52 -11.79 12.19
N THR A 439 169.24 -12.00 13.30
CA THR A 439 170.21 -11.10 13.96
C THR A 439 169.77 -9.81 14.67
N LEU A 440 170.19 -9.79 15.94
CA LEU A 440 170.50 -8.69 16.87
C LEU A 440 169.36 -8.15 17.75
#